data_AF-A0A0A8H1T2-F1
#
_entry.id   AF-A0A0A8H1T2-F1
#
_cell.length_a   1.000
_cell.length_b   1.000
_cell.length_c   1.000
_cell.angle_alpha   90.00
_cell.angle_beta   90.00
_cell.angle_gamma   90.00
#
_symmetry.space_group_name_H-M   'P 1'
#
loop_
_entity.id
_entity.type
_entity.pdbx_description
1 polymer ?
#
loop_
_entity_poly.entity_id
_entity_poly.type
_entity_poly.pdbx_seq_one_letter_code
_entity_poly.pdbx_strand_id
1 'polypeptide(L)'
;MSIYFIHFFITIFPCVFLGALFFYNLNKFFVLKLSAIGFIFAYFAFFISSKNLAYDVLNFFNSILLVVLTLSIIGLSLIKNFSFRKNIQSAIVFLLSFAFGVKYLYISINFPLFSTNLLDSLTFNSFGFILLALFLSFGFYLFICWVKEFNFKILNIFLLIIGILYCNESLAQILLYLMREGNIETESIYLSYVAKSVYYVQFYPYILLSFIGIIVVLVLKRREEQCAKKKDFDIEFRKIRAKNLKITKFSASIFSASIFSLCILLFYDLHASKPITIDEPTYVEPNENNEFVFDVKMLRDNKLHRFAYISDEGKVVRFFLINKREDRDSPVAVFDACSICGDVGYIKRDGELICISCNVRIFLPSVGKAGGCNPIPMLYKFENDQVIIPFSEILNGINFFTKIVEKKVYDPIDNTELINLKAPRSYMYKGRTYFFANEKNYEKFKDDPEKYIGANESSKFRIHNLLGNNYAS
;
A
#
# COMPACT_ATOMS: atom_id res chain seq x y z
N MET A 1 -5.12 -11.45 -1.77
CA MET A 1 -3.82 -12.09 -1.45
C MET A 1 -3.36 -11.56 -0.11
N SER A 2 -3.04 -12.47 0.80
CA SER A 2 -3.29 -12.25 2.22
C SER A 2 -2.20 -11.37 2.86
N ILE A 3 -2.60 -10.15 3.17
CA ILE A 3 -1.89 -9.23 4.06
C ILE A 3 -1.41 -9.91 5.36
N TYR A 4 -2.06 -11.01 5.77
CA TYR A 4 -1.68 -11.82 6.92
C TYR A 4 -0.30 -12.49 6.78
N PHE A 5 0.07 -13.01 5.60
CA PHE A 5 1.44 -13.51 5.37
C PHE A 5 2.45 -12.38 5.60
N ILE A 6 2.16 -11.21 5.01
CA ILE A 6 3.06 -10.04 5.03
C ILE A 6 3.23 -9.50 6.44
N HIS A 7 2.13 -9.28 7.16
CA HIS A 7 2.14 -8.84 8.55
C HIS A 7 2.90 -9.82 9.45
N PHE A 8 2.63 -11.12 9.31
CA PHE A 8 3.33 -12.14 10.09
C PHE A 8 4.82 -12.16 9.74
N PHE A 9 5.16 -12.16 8.46
CA PHE A 9 6.54 -12.27 8.01
C PHE A 9 7.36 -11.02 8.36
N ILE A 10 6.85 -9.80 8.13
CA ILE A 10 7.51 -8.54 8.55
C ILE A 10 7.78 -8.51 10.05
N THR A 11 6.86 -9.06 10.86
CA THR A 11 6.98 -8.99 12.31
C THR A 11 7.79 -10.13 12.89
N ILE A 12 7.47 -11.37 12.59
CA ILE A 12 8.02 -12.55 13.26
C ILE A 12 9.34 -13.01 12.64
N PHE A 13 9.56 -12.81 11.34
CA PHE A 13 10.80 -13.22 10.69
C PHE A 13 12.04 -12.61 11.37
N PRO A 14 12.07 -11.32 11.72
CA PRO A 14 13.24 -10.74 12.36
C PRO A 14 13.40 -11.17 13.83
N CYS A 15 12.30 -11.41 14.55
CA CYS A 15 12.31 -12.04 15.88
C CYS A 15 13.01 -13.40 15.83
N VAL A 16 12.72 -14.19 14.80
CA VAL A 16 13.36 -15.49 14.58
C VAL A 16 14.86 -15.35 14.33
N PHE A 17 15.31 -14.34 13.56
CA PHE A 17 16.73 -14.08 13.37
C PHE A 17 17.43 -13.68 14.66
N LEU A 18 16.88 -12.72 15.40
CA LEU A 18 17.41 -12.32 16.70
C LEU A 18 17.52 -13.54 17.62
N GLY A 19 16.47 -14.37 17.62
CA GLY A 19 16.43 -15.57 18.41
C GLY A 19 17.51 -16.60 18.02
N ALA A 20 17.68 -16.85 16.73
CA ALA A 20 18.68 -17.79 16.22
C ALA A 20 20.12 -17.28 16.45
N LEU A 21 20.36 -15.97 16.36
CA LEU A 21 21.68 -15.38 16.51
C LEU A 21 22.14 -15.28 17.96
N PHE A 22 21.22 -14.98 18.88
CA PHE A 22 21.55 -14.69 20.28
C PHE A 22 21.27 -15.88 21.22
N PHE A 23 20.25 -16.71 20.96
CA PHE A 23 19.85 -17.82 21.83
C PHE A 23 20.26 -19.22 21.33
N TYR A 24 21.21 -19.31 20.40
CA TYR A 24 21.65 -20.58 19.81
C TYR A 24 22.18 -21.61 20.84
N ASN A 25 22.61 -21.17 22.01
CA ASN A 25 23.10 -22.02 23.11
C ASN A 25 21.98 -22.68 23.93
N LEU A 26 20.73 -22.24 23.79
CA LEU A 26 19.59 -22.82 24.49
C LEU A 26 19.04 -24.03 23.72
N ASN A 27 18.34 -24.93 24.43
CA ASN A 27 17.64 -26.02 23.77
C ASN A 27 16.55 -25.47 22.85
N LYS A 28 16.56 -25.89 21.58
CA LYS A 28 15.62 -25.42 20.53
C LYS A 28 14.15 -25.64 20.90
N PHE A 29 13.83 -26.80 21.49
CA PHE A 29 12.47 -27.10 21.93
C PHE A 29 12.03 -26.21 23.10
N PHE A 30 12.97 -25.90 24.01
CA PHE A 30 12.72 -24.98 25.11
C PHE A 30 12.48 -23.56 24.62
N VAL A 31 13.27 -23.06 23.66
CA VAL A 31 13.06 -21.75 23.01
C VAL A 31 11.69 -21.70 22.35
N LEU A 32 11.32 -22.71 21.57
CA LEU A 32 10.02 -22.77 20.89
C LEU A 32 8.85 -22.74 21.89
N LYS A 33 8.92 -23.54 22.96
CA LYS A 33 7.89 -23.54 24.02
C LYS A 33 7.76 -22.16 24.66
N LEU A 34 8.88 -21.53 24.98
CA LEU A 34 8.88 -20.24 25.66
C LEU A 34 8.38 -19.11 24.76
N SER A 35 8.72 -19.15 23.46
CA SER A 35 8.14 -18.25 22.46
C SER A 35 6.63 -18.46 22.31
N ALA A 36 6.15 -19.70 22.24
CA ALA A 36 4.72 -19.98 22.17
C ALA A 36 3.97 -19.40 23.38
N ILE A 37 4.50 -19.59 24.59
CA ILE A 37 3.91 -19.00 25.81
C ILE A 37 3.95 -17.46 25.73
N GLY A 38 5.07 -16.86 25.34
CA GLY A 38 5.18 -15.40 25.18
C GLY A 38 4.15 -14.82 24.21
N PHE A 39 3.94 -15.49 23.06
CA PHE A 39 2.93 -15.08 22.08
C PHE A 39 1.49 -15.23 22.62
N ILE A 40 1.20 -16.29 23.37
CA ILE A 40 -0.12 -16.48 24.02
C ILE A 40 -0.39 -15.33 25.00
N PHE A 41 0.60 -14.94 25.81
CA PHE A 41 0.47 -13.79 26.71
C PHE A 41 0.26 -12.48 25.95
N ALA A 42 0.93 -12.29 24.81
CA ALA A 42 0.71 -11.14 23.95
C ALA A 42 -0.72 -11.09 23.40
N TYR A 43 -1.25 -12.24 22.98
CA TYR A 43 -2.64 -12.35 22.53
C TYR A 43 -3.63 -11.90 23.60
N PHE A 44 -3.50 -12.40 24.83
CA PHE A 44 -4.40 -12.00 25.92
C PHE A 44 -4.23 -10.53 26.30
N ALA A 45 -3.00 -10.02 26.38
CA ALA A 45 -2.75 -8.61 26.67
C ALA A 45 -3.37 -7.70 25.61
N PHE A 46 -3.19 -8.03 24.33
CA PHE A 46 -3.77 -7.29 23.23
C PHE A 46 -5.30 -7.40 23.20
N PHE A 47 -5.87 -8.58 23.44
CA PHE A 47 -7.32 -8.78 23.48
C PHE A 47 -7.99 -7.93 24.57
N ILE A 48 -7.41 -7.90 25.78
CA ILE A 48 -7.90 -7.06 26.88
C ILE A 48 -7.78 -5.57 26.52
N SER A 49 -6.64 -5.17 25.97
CA SER A 49 -6.36 -3.80 25.58
C SER A 49 -7.26 -3.32 24.43
N SER A 50 -7.54 -4.18 23.45
CA SER A 50 -8.44 -3.92 22.33
C SER A 50 -9.88 -3.70 22.79
N LYS A 51 -10.37 -4.50 23.75
CA LYS A 51 -11.71 -4.30 24.34
C LYS A 51 -11.86 -2.97 25.06
N ASN A 52 -10.77 -2.45 25.62
CA ASN A 52 -10.77 -1.17 26.35
C ASN A 52 -10.32 0.01 25.48
N LEU A 53 -10.17 -0.18 24.15
CA LEU A 53 -9.63 0.83 23.22
C LEU A 53 -8.27 1.40 23.63
N ALA A 54 -7.49 0.63 24.40
CA ALA A 54 -6.19 1.03 24.95
C ALA A 54 -5.00 0.41 24.19
N TYR A 55 -5.22 -0.09 22.97
CA TYR A 55 -4.22 -0.82 22.20
C TYR A 55 -3.05 0.07 21.74
N ASP A 56 -3.27 1.38 21.56
CA ASP A 56 -2.21 2.35 21.31
C ASP A 56 -1.29 2.51 22.53
N VAL A 57 -1.86 2.56 23.74
CA VAL A 57 -1.12 2.60 25.01
C VAL A 57 -0.28 1.33 25.18
N LEU A 58 -0.87 0.16 24.91
CA LEU A 58 -0.14 -1.11 24.95
C LEU A 58 1.03 -1.11 23.95
N ASN A 59 0.81 -0.62 22.72
CA ASN A 59 1.87 -0.56 21.71
C ASN A 59 2.97 0.44 22.08
N PHE A 60 2.65 1.54 22.76
CA PHE A 60 3.63 2.48 23.31
C PHE A 60 4.55 1.80 24.32
N PHE A 61 4.00 1.16 25.36
CA PHE A 61 4.81 0.42 26.34
C PHE A 61 5.56 -0.76 25.72
N ASN A 62 4.96 -1.42 24.72
CA ASN A 62 5.62 -2.47 23.96
C ASN A 62 6.83 -1.97 23.18
N SER A 63 6.76 -0.76 22.61
CA SER A 63 7.87 -0.12 21.91
C SER A 63 9.01 0.21 22.88
N ILE A 64 8.70 0.69 24.09
CA ILE A 64 9.69 0.88 25.16
C ILE A 64 10.36 -0.46 25.52
N LEU A 65 9.56 -1.52 25.70
CA LEU A 65 10.07 -2.86 25.97
C LEU A 65 11.02 -3.34 24.86
N LEU A 66 10.68 -3.13 23.58
CA LEU A 66 11.54 -3.50 22.45
C LEU A 66 12.88 -2.74 22.45
N VAL A 67 12.90 -1.45 22.79
CA VAL A 67 14.15 -0.70 22.97
C VAL A 67 15.00 -1.33 24.08
N VAL A 68 14.42 -1.62 25.24
CA VAL A 68 15.15 -2.24 26.36
C VAL A 68 15.67 -3.62 25.99
N LEU A 69 14.86 -4.44 25.31
CA LEU A 69 15.26 -5.79 24.89
C LEU A 69 16.38 -5.76 23.84
N THR A 70 16.30 -4.88 22.84
CA THR A 70 17.33 -4.76 21.80
C THR A 70 18.66 -4.29 22.39
N LEU A 71 18.66 -3.29 23.26
CA LEU A 71 19.85 -2.84 23.99
C LEU A 71 20.41 -3.94 24.89
N SER A 72 19.56 -4.69 25.58
CA SER A 72 19.96 -5.83 26.42
C SER A 72 20.62 -6.94 25.60
N ILE A 73 20.07 -7.28 24.42
CA ILE A 73 20.65 -8.27 23.51
C ILE A 73 22.03 -7.82 23.02
N ILE A 74 22.18 -6.56 22.61
CA ILE A 74 23.46 -6.00 22.17
C ILE A 74 24.48 -6.03 23.32
N GLY A 75 24.12 -5.51 24.50
CA GLY A 75 25.01 -5.49 25.68
C GLY A 75 25.45 -6.90 26.12
N LEU A 76 24.51 -7.84 26.22
CA LEU A 76 24.82 -9.23 26.58
C LEU A 76 25.60 -9.98 25.49
N SER A 77 25.54 -9.54 24.23
CA SER A 77 26.37 -10.13 23.17
C SER A 77 27.86 -9.80 23.34
N LEU A 78 28.18 -8.66 23.98
CA LEU A 78 29.55 -8.23 24.28
C LEU A 78 30.12 -8.91 25.52
N ILE A 79 29.28 -9.27 26.49
CA ILE A 79 29.70 -9.92 27.74
C ILE A 79 29.78 -11.44 27.53
N LYS A 80 30.99 -12.02 27.56
CA LYS A 80 31.20 -13.45 27.29
C LYS A 80 30.91 -14.34 28.51
N ASN A 81 31.30 -13.91 29.71
CA ASN A 81 31.21 -14.73 30.93
C ASN A 81 30.26 -14.08 31.94
N PHE A 82 29.07 -14.66 32.10
CA PHE A 82 28.11 -14.24 33.11
C PHE A 82 27.36 -15.44 33.69
N SER A 83 27.36 -15.58 35.02
CA SER A 83 26.85 -16.77 35.72
C SER A 83 25.36 -17.06 35.43
N PHE A 84 24.54 -16.01 35.30
CA PHE A 84 23.10 -16.13 35.07
C PHE A 84 22.68 -16.00 33.58
N ARG A 85 23.61 -16.17 32.64
CA ARG A 85 23.36 -15.91 31.21
C ARG A 85 22.17 -16.70 30.65
N LYS A 86 22.04 -17.98 30.99
CA LYS A 86 20.95 -18.84 30.48
C LYS A 86 19.58 -18.41 30.99
N ASN A 87 19.46 -18.04 32.26
CA ASN A 87 18.20 -17.60 32.86
C ASN A 87 17.75 -16.26 32.25
N ILE A 88 18.67 -15.31 32.13
CA ILE A 88 18.41 -14.02 31.48
C ILE A 88 18.02 -14.23 30.01
N GLN A 89 18.75 -15.07 29.28
CA GLN A 89 18.41 -15.40 27.89
C GLN A 89 17.02 -15.99 27.76
N SER A 90 16.61 -16.86 28.69
CA SER A 90 15.26 -17.43 28.72
C SER A 90 14.20 -16.33 28.93
N ALA A 91 14.40 -15.46 29.92
CA ALA A 91 13.49 -14.32 30.13
C ALA A 91 13.38 -13.42 28.90
N ILE A 92 14.49 -13.13 28.22
CA ILE A 92 14.49 -12.32 27.00
C ILE A 92 13.76 -13.05 25.86
N VAL A 93 13.90 -14.37 25.68
CA VAL A 93 13.11 -15.12 24.68
C VAL A 93 11.60 -14.93 24.89
N PHE A 94 11.14 -15.07 26.13
CA PHE A 94 9.73 -14.88 26.48
C PHE A 94 9.28 -13.45 26.15
N LEU A 95 10.01 -12.44 26.65
CA LEU A 95 9.66 -11.02 26.48
C LEU A 95 9.75 -10.57 25.02
N LEU A 96 10.72 -11.07 24.25
CA LEU A 96 10.85 -10.80 22.82
C LEU A 96 9.63 -11.37 22.08
N SER A 97 9.27 -12.63 22.36
CA SER A 97 8.11 -13.24 21.72
C SER A 97 6.80 -12.57 22.11
N PHE A 98 6.67 -12.12 23.37
CA PHE A 98 5.56 -11.28 23.80
C PHE A 98 5.53 -9.98 23.00
N ALA A 99 6.65 -9.28 22.91
CA ALA A 99 6.69 -7.96 22.31
C ALA A 99 6.41 -7.97 20.80
N PHE A 100 6.96 -8.96 20.10
CA PHE A 100 6.67 -9.19 18.69
C PHE A 100 5.25 -9.74 18.45
N GLY A 101 4.69 -10.49 19.41
CA GLY A 101 3.28 -10.88 19.38
C GLY A 101 2.34 -9.69 19.46
N VAL A 102 2.58 -8.76 20.39
CA VAL A 102 1.81 -7.52 20.52
C VAL A 102 1.92 -6.70 19.24
N LYS A 103 3.13 -6.56 18.70
CA LYS A 103 3.37 -5.84 17.44
C LYS A 103 2.58 -6.44 16.27
N TYR A 104 2.59 -7.76 16.12
CA TYR A 104 1.86 -8.45 15.05
C TYR A 104 0.35 -8.20 15.14
N LEU A 105 -0.20 -8.28 16.36
CA LEU A 105 -1.62 -8.04 16.60
C LEU A 105 -1.99 -6.57 16.37
N TYR A 106 -1.13 -5.63 16.76
CA TYR A 106 -1.33 -4.20 16.54
C TYR A 106 -1.40 -3.85 15.05
N ILE A 107 -0.43 -4.30 14.24
CA ILE A 107 -0.46 -4.02 12.78
C ILE A 107 -1.63 -4.72 12.07
N SER A 108 -2.15 -5.80 12.65
CA SER A 108 -3.25 -6.60 12.08
C SER A 108 -4.61 -6.21 12.63
N ILE A 109 -4.72 -5.14 13.43
CA ILE A 109 -5.97 -4.78 14.11
C ILE A 109 -7.14 -4.55 13.16
N ASN A 110 -6.87 -3.92 12.00
CA ASN A 110 -7.87 -3.63 10.97
C ASN A 110 -8.14 -4.82 10.04
N PHE A 111 -7.50 -5.96 10.28
CA PHE A 111 -7.61 -7.18 9.49
C PHE A 111 -8.01 -8.33 10.42
N PRO A 112 -9.24 -8.32 10.98
CA PRO A 112 -9.69 -9.39 11.86
C PRO A 112 -9.63 -10.73 11.11
N LEU A 113 -9.08 -11.76 11.75
CA LEU A 113 -9.05 -13.13 11.20
C LEU A 113 -10.45 -13.75 11.15
N PHE A 114 -11.32 -13.32 12.06
CA PHE A 114 -12.69 -13.78 12.19
C PHE A 114 -13.60 -12.56 12.06
N SER A 115 -14.12 -12.31 10.87
CA SER A 115 -15.01 -11.18 10.59
C SER A 115 -16.49 -11.54 10.80
N THR A 116 -16.91 -12.74 10.39
CA THR A 116 -18.33 -13.16 10.43
C THR A 116 -18.56 -14.60 10.91
N ASN A 117 -17.86 -15.60 10.36
CA ASN A 117 -17.90 -16.99 10.87
C ASN A 117 -16.50 -17.59 11.00
N LEU A 118 -16.37 -18.58 11.88
CA LEU A 118 -15.13 -19.31 12.10
C LEU A 118 -14.70 -20.17 10.90
N LEU A 119 -15.64 -20.53 10.02
CA LEU A 119 -15.45 -21.45 8.89
C LEU A 119 -15.61 -20.79 7.51
N ASP A 120 -15.54 -19.46 7.41
CA ASP A 120 -15.57 -18.80 6.11
C ASP A 120 -14.27 -19.09 5.33
N SER A 121 -14.37 -19.22 4.00
CA SER A 121 -13.23 -19.54 3.11
C SER A 121 -12.07 -18.56 3.24
N LEU A 122 -12.37 -17.28 3.54
CA LEU A 122 -11.40 -16.23 3.80
C LEU A 122 -10.56 -16.54 5.06
N THR A 123 -11.19 -16.98 6.14
CA THR A 123 -10.52 -17.32 7.40
C THR A 123 -9.58 -18.51 7.20
N PHE A 124 -10.03 -19.57 6.53
CA PHE A 124 -9.20 -20.75 6.25
C PHE A 124 -7.96 -20.38 5.43
N ASN A 125 -8.13 -19.59 4.36
CA ASN A 125 -7.02 -19.10 3.55
C ASN A 125 -6.04 -18.27 4.38
N SER A 126 -6.55 -17.37 5.22
CA SER A 126 -5.73 -16.50 6.08
C SER A 126 -4.87 -17.29 7.07
N PHE A 127 -5.45 -18.31 7.72
CA PHE A 127 -4.70 -19.25 8.57
C PHE A 127 -3.63 -20.02 7.81
N GLY A 128 -3.94 -20.50 6.60
CA GLY A 128 -2.97 -21.18 5.74
C GLY A 128 -1.74 -20.32 5.45
N PHE A 129 -1.94 -19.04 5.16
CA PHE A 129 -0.86 -18.08 4.92
C PHE A 129 -0.03 -17.77 6.17
N ILE A 130 -0.65 -17.66 7.35
CA ILE A 130 0.06 -17.51 8.63
C ILE A 130 0.92 -18.75 8.92
N LEU A 131 0.36 -19.95 8.75
CA LEU A 131 1.08 -21.21 8.94
C LEU A 131 2.25 -21.35 7.96
N LEU A 132 2.07 -20.93 6.72
CA LEU A 132 3.14 -20.89 5.73
C LEU A 132 4.27 -19.94 6.15
N ALA A 133 3.94 -18.73 6.61
CA ALA A 133 4.92 -17.77 7.10
C ALA A 133 5.68 -18.29 8.33
N LEU A 134 4.98 -18.97 9.25
CA LEU A 134 5.56 -19.62 10.42
C LEU A 134 6.50 -20.76 10.01
N PHE A 135 6.09 -21.61 9.07
CA PHE A 135 6.90 -22.72 8.57
C PHE A 135 8.20 -22.23 7.91
N LEU A 136 8.12 -21.22 7.04
CA LEU A 136 9.29 -20.61 6.41
C LEU A 136 10.22 -19.99 7.46
N SER A 137 9.66 -19.21 8.39
CA SER A 137 10.42 -18.60 9.49
C SER A 137 11.14 -19.66 10.32
N PHE A 138 10.49 -20.77 10.66
CA PHE A 138 11.10 -21.87 11.40
C PHE A 138 12.23 -22.56 10.61
N GLY A 139 12.09 -22.70 9.29
CA GLY A 139 13.18 -23.18 8.43
C GLY A 139 14.42 -22.28 8.51
N PHE A 140 14.22 -20.96 8.42
CA PHE A 140 15.30 -19.98 8.57
C PHE A 140 15.93 -20.00 9.97
N TYR A 141 15.12 -20.14 11.03
CA TYR A 141 15.62 -20.32 12.41
C TYR A 141 16.64 -21.47 12.49
N LEU A 142 16.25 -22.66 12.02
CA LEU A 142 17.07 -23.86 12.08
C LEU A 142 18.36 -23.71 11.30
N PHE A 143 18.29 -23.05 10.14
CA PHE A 143 19.46 -22.77 9.32
C PHE A 143 20.44 -21.82 10.01
N ILE A 144 19.97 -20.70 10.55
CA ILE A 144 20.86 -19.74 11.23
C ILE A 144 21.48 -20.35 12.49
N CYS A 145 20.73 -21.15 13.26
CA CYS A 145 21.29 -21.91 14.38
C CYS A 145 22.38 -22.89 13.92
N TRP A 146 22.20 -23.56 12.78
CA TRP A 146 23.22 -24.44 12.22
C TRP A 146 24.44 -23.67 11.70
N VAL A 147 24.25 -22.49 11.08
CA VAL A 147 25.32 -21.63 10.57
C VAL A 147 26.26 -21.16 11.69
N LYS A 148 25.75 -21.00 12.93
CA LYS A 148 26.58 -20.63 14.09
C LYS A 148 27.72 -21.63 14.35
N GLU A 149 27.60 -22.89 13.95
CA GLU A 149 28.67 -23.89 14.03
C GLU A 149 29.95 -23.47 13.25
N PHE A 150 29.80 -22.61 12.23
CA PHE A 150 30.92 -22.13 11.40
C PHE A 150 31.60 -20.86 11.92
N ASN A 151 31.11 -20.27 13.03
CA ASN A 151 31.69 -19.11 13.71
C ASN A 151 32.00 -17.90 12.79
N PHE A 152 31.14 -17.60 11.81
CA PHE A 152 31.33 -16.43 10.96
C PHE A 152 31.16 -15.12 11.74
N LYS A 153 32.18 -14.24 11.72
CA LYS A 153 32.15 -12.93 12.38
C LYS A 153 31.00 -12.03 11.89
N ILE A 154 30.59 -12.17 10.62
CA ILE A 154 29.51 -11.38 10.01
C ILE A 154 28.17 -11.55 10.73
N LEU A 155 27.93 -12.69 11.40
CA LEU A 155 26.70 -12.94 12.16
C LEU A 155 26.52 -11.96 13.32
N ASN A 156 27.61 -11.50 13.93
CA ASN A 156 27.55 -10.51 15.03
C ASN A 156 27.28 -9.10 14.49
N ILE A 157 27.82 -8.78 13.30
CA ILE A 157 27.50 -7.52 12.60
C ILE A 157 26.02 -7.49 12.25
N PHE A 158 25.46 -8.59 11.72
CA PHE A 158 24.03 -8.68 11.43
C PHE A 158 23.16 -8.58 12.68
N LEU A 159 23.56 -9.19 13.80
CA LEU A 159 22.85 -9.02 15.07
C LEU A 159 22.76 -7.53 15.48
N LEU A 160 23.86 -6.78 15.33
CA LEU A 160 23.90 -5.36 15.64
C LEU A 160 23.04 -4.52 14.68
N ILE A 161 23.09 -4.81 13.38
CA ILE A 161 22.25 -4.14 12.37
C ILE A 161 20.76 -4.34 12.70
N ILE A 162 20.33 -5.59 12.96
CA ILE A 162 18.94 -5.87 13.30
C ILE A 162 18.53 -5.14 14.60
N GLY A 163 19.41 -5.13 15.61
CA GLY A 163 19.17 -4.39 16.85
C GLY A 163 18.96 -2.88 16.61
N ILE A 164 19.79 -2.26 15.76
CA ILE A 164 19.68 -0.83 15.41
C ILE A 164 18.36 -0.55 14.66
N LEU A 165 18.01 -1.37 13.67
CA LEU A 165 16.79 -1.21 12.89
C LEU A 165 15.53 -1.25 13.79
N TYR A 166 15.47 -2.20 14.72
CA TYR A 166 14.35 -2.32 15.65
C TYR A 166 14.33 -1.24 16.73
N CYS A 167 15.50 -0.82 17.20
CA CYS A 167 15.60 0.31 18.12
C CYS A 167 15.10 1.59 17.45
N ASN A 168 15.51 1.86 16.20
CA ASN A 168 15.03 3.00 15.42
C ASN A 168 13.51 2.98 15.21
N GLU A 169 12.97 1.83 14.79
CA GLU A 169 11.52 1.69 14.61
C GLU A 169 10.77 1.94 15.92
N SER A 170 11.24 1.37 17.03
CA SER A 170 10.58 1.50 18.33
C SER A 170 10.63 2.93 18.86
N LEU A 171 11.75 3.64 18.67
CA LEU A 171 11.89 5.06 19.00
C LEU A 171 10.93 5.93 18.17
N ALA A 172 10.78 5.64 16.88
CA ALA A 172 9.82 6.33 16.02
C ALA A 172 8.36 6.12 16.48
N GLN A 173 8.00 4.91 16.91
CA GLN A 173 6.67 4.62 17.44
C GLN A 173 6.40 5.32 18.78
N ILE A 174 7.39 5.37 19.67
CA ILE A 174 7.34 6.13 20.94
C ILE A 174 7.09 7.61 20.64
N LEU A 175 7.89 8.20 19.73
CA LEU A 175 7.75 9.61 19.35
C LEU A 175 6.39 9.89 18.71
N LEU A 176 5.91 9.01 17.83
CA LEU A 176 4.58 9.14 17.22
C LEU A 176 3.46 9.16 18.26
N TYR A 177 3.53 8.28 19.26
CA TYR A 177 2.55 8.26 20.34
C TYR A 177 2.60 9.55 21.18
N LEU A 178 3.81 10.01 21.56
CA LEU A 178 3.97 11.24 22.34
C LEU A 178 3.48 12.48 21.60
N MET A 179 3.63 12.54 20.27
CA MET A 179 3.05 13.61 19.45
C MET A 179 1.52 13.55 19.42
N ARG A 180 0.93 12.34 19.30
CA ARG A 180 -0.53 12.16 19.29
C ARG A 180 -1.20 12.57 20.60
N GLU A 181 -0.55 12.31 21.73
CA GLU A 181 -1.03 12.71 23.06
C GLU A 181 -0.78 14.20 23.37
N GLY A 182 -0.03 14.91 22.54
CA GLY A 182 0.32 16.31 22.77
C GLY A 182 1.44 16.53 23.79
N ASN A 183 2.14 15.48 24.21
CA ASN A 183 3.31 15.58 25.11
C ASN A 183 4.54 16.17 24.40
N ILE A 184 4.61 16.04 23.07
CA ILE A 184 5.65 16.63 22.21
C ILE A 184 4.93 17.38 21.08
N GLU A 185 5.36 18.62 20.81
CA GLU A 185 4.81 19.40 19.70
C GLU A 185 5.15 18.78 18.35
N THR A 186 4.21 18.84 17.40
CA THR A 186 4.40 18.25 16.06
C THR A 186 5.22 19.19 15.17
N GLU A 187 6.53 18.99 15.16
CA GLU A 187 7.44 19.68 14.24
C GLU A 187 7.70 18.87 12.95
N SER A 188 8.07 19.57 11.87
CA SER A 188 8.37 18.96 10.57
C SER A 188 9.52 17.94 10.63
N ILE A 189 10.50 18.16 11.51
CA ILE A 189 11.65 17.26 11.70
C ILE A 189 11.19 15.95 12.34
N TYR A 190 10.41 16.01 13.42
CA TYR A 190 9.88 14.82 14.11
C TYR A 190 8.97 14.01 13.18
N LEU A 191 8.06 14.68 12.47
CA LEU A 191 7.16 14.04 11.53
C LEU A 191 7.93 13.36 10.39
N SER A 192 8.94 14.03 9.83
CA SER A 192 9.81 13.47 8.78
C SER A 192 10.59 12.25 9.27
N TYR A 193 11.13 12.28 10.48
CA TYR A 193 11.83 11.15 11.09
C TYR A 193 10.89 9.94 11.30
N VAL A 194 9.72 10.17 11.90
CA VAL A 194 8.73 9.11 12.14
C VAL A 194 8.25 8.52 10.81
N ALA A 195 7.86 9.35 9.85
CA ALA A 195 7.36 8.91 8.55
C ALA A 195 8.39 8.03 7.82
N LYS A 196 9.67 8.45 7.77
CA LYS A 196 10.74 7.67 7.16
C LYS A 196 11.00 6.37 7.91
N SER A 197 11.11 6.43 9.23
CA SER A 197 11.42 5.26 10.05
C SER A 197 10.35 4.18 9.94
N VAL A 198 9.07 4.57 9.97
CA VAL A 198 7.93 3.65 9.80
C VAL A 198 7.84 3.14 8.36
N TYR A 199 8.06 4.00 7.36
CA TYR A 199 8.05 3.60 5.95
C TYR A 199 9.08 2.51 5.65
N TYR A 200 10.30 2.61 6.20
CA TYR A 200 11.36 1.64 5.88
C TYR A 200 11.20 0.27 6.53
N VAL A 201 10.30 0.10 7.51
CA VAL A 201 10.04 -1.19 8.18
C VAL A 201 9.64 -2.28 7.19
N GLN A 202 8.87 -1.93 6.15
CA GLN A 202 8.43 -2.88 5.13
C GLN A 202 9.60 -3.53 4.37
N PHE A 203 10.78 -2.89 4.35
CA PHE A 203 11.97 -3.42 3.69
C PHE A 203 12.81 -4.37 4.57
N TYR A 204 12.51 -4.51 5.86
CA TYR A 204 13.31 -5.34 6.78
C TYR A 204 13.41 -6.82 6.33
N PRO A 205 12.33 -7.48 5.89
CA PRO A 205 12.43 -8.85 5.38
C PRO A 205 13.36 -8.98 4.17
N TYR A 206 13.39 -7.99 3.28
CA TYR A 206 14.27 -7.99 2.11
C TYR A 206 15.74 -7.91 2.52
N ILE A 207 16.06 -7.04 3.49
CA ILE A 207 17.41 -6.94 4.06
C ILE A 207 17.84 -8.28 4.67
N LEU A 208 16.95 -8.93 5.43
CA LEU A 208 17.22 -10.24 6.04
C LEU A 208 17.39 -11.37 5.02
N LEU A 209 16.57 -11.39 3.96
CA LEU A 209 16.71 -12.35 2.87
C LEU A 209 18.03 -12.16 2.12
N SER A 210 18.46 -10.91 1.90
CA SER A 210 19.78 -10.60 1.34
C SER A 210 20.91 -11.14 2.23
N PHE A 211 20.79 -10.96 3.55
CA PHE A 211 21.76 -11.53 4.51
C PHE A 211 21.79 -13.06 4.49
N ILE A 212 20.64 -13.74 4.35
CA ILE A 212 20.60 -15.19 4.13
C ILE A 212 21.36 -15.56 2.85
N GLY A 213 21.16 -14.82 1.76
CA GLY A 213 21.90 -15.03 0.51
C GLY A 213 23.41 -14.99 0.71
N ILE A 214 23.92 -13.97 1.41
CA ILE A 214 25.35 -13.84 1.75
C ILE A 214 25.81 -15.05 2.59
N ILE A 215 25.04 -15.43 3.61
CA ILE A 215 25.37 -16.57 4.48
C ILE A 215 25.41 -17.88 3.69
N VAL A 216 24.45 -18.11 2.79
CA VAL A 216 24.41 -19.30 1.93
C VAL A 216 25.68 -19.39 1.10
N VAL A 217 26.13 -18.30 0.48
CA VAL A 217 27.39 -18.27 -0.28
C VAL A 217 28.59 -18.59 0.63
N LEU A 218 28.65 -18.01 1.83
CA LEU A 218 29.75 -18.27 2.78
C LEU A 218 29.77 -19.73 3.26
N VAL A 219 28.61 -20.33 3.51
CA VAL A 219 28.48 -21.74 3.90
C VAL A 219 28.88 -22.67 2.75
N LEU A 220 28.51 -22.35 1.50
CA LEU A 220 28.93 -23.13 0.33
C LEU A 220 30.45 -23.10 0.11
N LYS A 221 31.14 -22.04 0.52
CA LYS A 221 32.62 -21.96 0.54
C LYS A 221 33.27 -22.81 1.63
N ARG A 222 32.52 -23.34 2.60
CA ARG A 222 33.01 -24.27 3.63
C ARG A 222 32.97 -25.74 3.20
N ARG A 223 32.62 -26.02 1.94
CA ARG A 223 32.76 -27.36 1.36
C ARG A 223 34.23 -27.71 1.28
N GLU A 224 34.54 -28.95 1.65
CA GLU A 224 35.89 -29.51 1.50
C GLU A 224 36.03 -30.10 0.10
N GLU A 225 37.24 -30.06 -0.47
CA GLU A 225 37.52 -30.71 -1.74
C GLU A 225 37.26 -32.22 -1.62
N GLN A 226 36.57 -32.79 -2.62
CA GLN A 226 36.34 -34.23 -2.64
C GLN A 226 37.65 -34.95 -2.95
N CYS A 227 38.17 -35.68 -1.96
CA CYS A 227 39.27 -36.61 -2.20
C CYS A 227 38.79 -37.78 -3.10
N ALA A 228 39.66 -38.29 -3.97
CA ALA A 228 39.40 -39.53 -4.69
C ALA A 228 39.23 -40.70 -3.70
N LYS A 229 38.32 -41.63 -4.00
CA LYS A 229 38.10 -42.84 -3.18
C LYS A 229 39.38 -43.69 -3.20
N LYS A 230 40.10 -43.78 -2.08
CA LYS A 230 41.39 -44.50 -2.01
C LYS A 230 41.22 -46.01 -1.84
N LYS A 231 40.14 -46.45 -1.19
CA LYS A 231 39.84 -47.86 -0.92
C LYS A 231 38.34 -48.12 -0.80
N ASP A 232 37.94 -49.39 -0.87
CA ASP A 232 36.59 -49.78 -0.51
C ASP A 232 36.30 -49.47 0.96
N PHE A 233 35.07 -48.99 1.22
CA PHE A 233 34.63 -48.51 2.53
C PHE A 233 35.51 -47.38 3.13
N ASP A 234 36.11 -46.52 2.30
CA ASP A 234 36.82 -45.32 2.77
C ASP A 234 35.93 -44.45 3.67
N ILE A 235 36.33 -44.31 4.94
CA ILE A 235 35.58 -43.60 5.97
C ILE A 235 35.73 -42.08 5.77
N GLU A 236 36.91 -41.61 5.39
CA GLU A 236 37.18 -40.17 5.20
C GLU A 236 36.39 -39.65 4.01
N PHE A 237 36.43 -40.37 2.89
CA PHE A 237 35.61 -40.06 1.71
C PHE A 237 34.12 -39.95 2.07
N ARG A 238 33.59 -40.91 2.84
CA ARG A 238 32.17 -40.92 3.26
C ARG A 238 31.83 -39.75 4.19
N LYS A 239 32.73 -39.38 5.11
CA LYS A 239 32.54 -38.21 6.01
C LYS A 239 32.53 -36.89 5.23
N ILE A 240 33.50 -36.67 4.34
CA ILE A 240 33.57 -35.46 3.50
C ILE A 240 32.32 -35.36 2.61
N ARG A 241 31.94 -36.47 1.97
CA ARG A 241 30.73 -36.53 1.14
C ARG A 241 29.47 -36.21 1.95
N ALA A 242 29.31 -36.77 3.15
CA ALA A 242 28.18 -36.49 4.02
C ALA A 242 28.12 -35.00 4.44
N LYS A 243 29.27 -34.40 4.80
CA LYS A 243 29.38 -32.99 5.14
C LYS A 243 29.00 -32.08 3.96
N ASN A 244 29.58 -32.32 2.79
CA ASN A 244 29.30 -31.53 1.58
C ASN A 244 27.84 -31.69 1.11
N LEU A 245 27.26 -32.89 1.25
CA LEU A 245 25.84 -33.12 0.97
C LEU A 245 24.94 -32.37 1.95
N LYS A 246 25.24 -32.37 3.25
CA LYS A 246 24.50 -31.60 4.26
C LYS A 246 24.54 -30.11 3.94
N ILE A 247 25.73 -29.58 3.64
CA ILE A 247 25.92 -28.18 3.22
C ILE A 247 25.06 -27.88 1.99
N THR A 248 25.20 -28.68 0.94
CA THR A 248 24.52 -28.43 -0.34
C THR A 248 23.00 -28.51 -0.19
N LYS A 249 22.47 -29.56 0.44
CA LYS A 249 21.02 -29.75 0.60
C LYS A 249 20.38 -28.67 1.48
N PHE A 250 21.01 -28.32 2.60
CA PHE A 250 20.45 -27.31 3.50
C PHE A 250 20.52 -25.92 2.86
N SER A 251 21.65 -25.58 2.24
CA SER A 251 21.78 -24.33 1.47
C SER A 251 20.78 -24.25 0.32
N ALA A 252 20.55 -25.33 -0.43
CA ALA A 252 19.57 -25.35 -1.52
C ALA A 252 18.12 -25.20 -1.02
N SER A 253 17.78 -25.86 0.09
CA SER A 253 16.45 -25.73 0.72
C SER A 253 16.18 -24.30 1.17
N ILE A 254 17.17 -23.65 1.78
CA ILE A 254 17.03 -22.28 2.28
C ILE A 254 17.04 -21.27 1.13
N PHE A 255 17.85 -21.48 0.10
CA PHE A 255 17.81 -20.67 -1.11
C PHE A 255 16.43 -20.73 -1.78
N SER A 256 15.84 -21.93 -1.88
CA SER A 256 14.50 -22.11 -2.44
C SER A 256 13.43 -21.43 -1.59
N ALA A 257 13.50 -21.57 -0.26
CA ALA A 257 12.62 -20.87 0.68
C ALA A 257 12.76 -19.34 0.56
N SER A 258 13.99 -18.82 0.41
CA SER A 258 14.25 -17.39 0.23
C SER A 258 13.67 -16.85 -1.08
N ILE A 259 13.81 -17.57 -2.20
CA ILE A 259 13.19 -17.18 -3.48
C ILE A 259 11.68 -17.17 -3.33
N PHE A 260 11.10 -18.21 -2.73
CA PHE A 260 9.65 -18.30 -2.55
C PHE A 260 9.11 -17.17 -1.67
N SER A 261 9.76 -16.89 -0.53
CA SER A 261 9.44 -15.73 0.31
C SER A 261 9.55 -14.41 -0.46
N LEU A 262 10.62 -14.23 -1.25
CA LEU A 262 10.84 -13.03 -2.06
C LEU A 262 9.74 -12.84 -3.11
N CYS A 263 9.32 -13.92 -3.79
CA CYS A 263 8.22 -13.87 -4.75
C CYS A 263 6.91 -13.43 -4.10
N ILE A 264 6.59 -13.92 -2.89
CA ILE A 264 5.38 -13.51 -2.16
C ILE A 264 5.46 -12.03 -1.78
N LEU A 265 6.60 -11.57 -1.26
CA LEU A 265 6.82 -10.17 -0.89
C LEU A 265 6.69 -9.24 -2.11
N LEU A 266 7.39 -9.55 -3.21
CA LEU A 266 7.34 -8.76 -4.44
C LEU A 266 5.96 -8.78 -5.11
N PHE A 267 5.27 -9.92 -5.08
CA PHE A 267 3.89 -9.99 -5.57
C PHE A 267 2.99 -9.07 -4.75
N TYR A 268 3.15 -9.04 -3.42
CA TYR A 268 2.40 -8.12 -2.59
C TYR A 268 2.69 -6.66 -2.95
N ASP A 269 3.95 -6.26 -2.94
CA ASP A 269 4.35 -4.86 -3.15
C ASP A 269 4.08 -4.35 -4.57
N LEU A 270 4.24 -5.20 -5.60
CA LEU A 270 4.10 -4.80 -7.00
C LEU A 270 2.69 -5.01 -7.55
N HIS A 271 1.86 -5.82 -6.92
CA HIS A 271 0.54 -6.18 -7.43
C HIS A 271 -0.56 -6.08 -6.36
N ALA A 272 -0.44 -6.80 -5.25
CA ALA A 272 -1.56 -6.93 -4.30
C ALA A 272 -1.85 -5.67 -3.48
N SER A 273 -0.82 -4.86 -3.17
CA SER A 273 -0.93 -3.64 -2.37
C SER A 273 -1.23 -2.39 -3.19
N LYS A 274 -1.26 -2.51 -4.53
CA LYS A 274 -1.57 -1.36 -5.40
C LYS A 274 -2.93 -0.78 -5.03
N PRO A 275 -3.03 0.54 -4.81
CA PRO A 275 -4.31 1.17 -4.57
C PRO A 275 -5.22 0.92 -5.77
N ILE A 276 -6.51 0.81 -5.52
CA ILE A 276 -7.46 0.64 -6.61
C ILE A 276 -7.50 1.96 -7.39
N THR A 277 -7.18 1.90 -8.68
CA THR A 277 -7.21 3.06 -9.57
C THR A 277 -8.54 3.13 -10.31
N ILE A 278 -8.98 4.35 -10.63
CA ILE A 278 -10.03 4.57 -11.62
C ILE A 278 -9.49 4.27 -13.03
N ASP A 279 -10.34 3.72 -13.90
CA ASP A 279 -10.08 3.66 -15.34
C ASP A 279 -10.01 5.08 -15.93
N GLU A 280 -9.25 5.23 -17.01
CA GLU A 280 -9.14 6.50 -17.70
C GLU A 280 -10.52 6.94 -18.25
N PRO A 281 -10.91 8.21 -18.04
CA PRO A 281 -12.18 8.71 -18.54
C PRO A 281 -12.14 8.90 -20.07
N THR A 282 -13.27 8.69 -20.72
CA THR A 282 -13.44 9.12 -22.11
C THR A 282 -13.67 10.64 -22.13
N TYR A 283 -12.78 11.37 -22.79
CA TYR A 283 -12.93 12.82 -22.92
C TYR A 283 -14.05 13.17 -23.90
N VAL A 284 -14.94 14.06 -23.48
CA VAL A 284 -16.13 14.46 -24.24
C VAL A 284 -16.29 15.98 -24.26
N GLU A 285 -16.90 16.47 -25.34
CA GLU A 285 -17.20 17.88 -25.57
C GLU A 285 -18.72 18.04 -25.77
N PRO A 286 -19.32 19.19 -25.41
CA PRO A 286 -20.73 19.45 -25.65
C PRO A 286 -21.00 19.60 -27.16
N ASN A 287 -22.20 19.23 -27.58
CA ASN A 287 -22.68 19.46 -28.94
C ASN A 287 -23.00 20.96 -29.19
N GLU A 288 -23.48 21.27 -30.40
CA GLU A 288 -23.87 22.63 -30.81
C GLU A 288 -24.98 23.25 -29.93
N ASN A 289 -25.80 22.41 -29.28
CA ASN A 289 -26.87 22.84 -28.37
C ASN A 289 -26.41 22.99 -26.91
N ASN A 290 -25.10 22.92 -26.63
CA ASN A 290 -24.54 22.90 -25.28
C ASN A 290 -25.03 21.71 -24.43
N GLU A 291 -25.09 20.52 -25.03
CA GLU A 291 -25.51 19.28 -24.36
C GLU A 291 -24.51 18.15 -24.59
N PHE A 292 -24.36 17.26 -23.59
CA PHE A 292 -23.69 15.97 -23.74
C PHE A 292 -24.75 14.89 -23.90
N VAL A 293 -24.68 14.11 -24.98
CA VAL A 293 -25.70 13.13 -25.35
C VAL A 293 -25.07 11.74 -25.43
N PHE A 294 -25.66 10.79 -24.70
CA PHE A 294 -25.20 9.39 -24.64
C PHE A 294 -26.34 8.42 -24.95
N ASP A 295 -26.10 7.43 -25.81
CA ASP A 295 -27.07 6.34 -26.09
C ASP A 295 -27.10 5.36 -24.91
N VAL A 296 -28.30 5.10 -24.37
CA VAL A 296 -28.49 4.19 -23.21
C VAL A 296 -28.01 2.77 -23.48
N LYS A 297 -27.93 2.33 -24.74
CA LYS A 297 -27.44 1.00 -25.13
C LYS A 297 -26.05 0.72 -24.59
N MET A 298 -25.19 1.73 -24.46
CA MET A 298 -23.84 1.55 -23.91
C MET A 298 -23.87 1.03 -22.46
N LEU A 299 -24.93 1.36 -21.70
CA LEU A 299 -25.07 1.00 -20.29
C LEU A 299 -25.61 -0.43 -20.07
N ARG A 300 -26.05 -1.11 -21.13
CA ARG A 300 -26.60 -2.48 -21.06
C ARG A 300 -25.56 -3.54 -20.75
N ASP A 301 -24.27 -3.19 -20.81
CA ASP A 301 -23.18 -4.03 -20.31
C ASP A 301 -23.07 -4.03 -18.78
N ASN A 302 -23.90 -3.21 -18.10
CA ASN A 302 -23.93 -3.01 -16.66
C ASN A 302 -22.58 -2.57 -16.07
N LYS A 303 -21.71 -1.93 -16.86
CA LYS A 303 -20.47 -1.34 -16.37
C LYS A 303 -20.66 0.13 -16.00
N LEU A 304 -19.68 0.65 -15.29
CA LEU A 304 -19.53 2.09 -15.07
C LEU A 304 -18.84 2.69 -16.29
N HIS A 305 -19.48 3.65 -16.95
CA HIS A 305 -18.92 4.37 -18.10
C HIS A 305 -18.47 5.75 -17.66
N ARG A 306 -17.15 5.97 -17.60
CA ARG A 306 -16.55 7.19 -17.07
C ARG A 306 -16.21 8.16 -18.20
N PHE A 307 -16.59 9.41 -18.00
CA PHE A 307 -16.36 10.52 -18.92
C PHE A 307 -15.67 11.68 -18.22
N ALA A 308 -15.03 12.55 -18.99
CA ALA A 308 -14.48 13.79 -18.49
C ALA A 308 -14.63 14.92 -19.48
N TYR A 309 -14.94 16.11 -18.97
CA TYR A 309 -14.82 17.38 -19.69
C TYR A 309 -13.62 18.16 -19.12
N ILE A 310 -12.86 18.80 -19.99
CA ILE A 310 -11.77 19.70 -19.58
C ILE A 310 -12.25 21.12 -19.83
N SER A 311 -12.46 21.87 -18.74
CA SER A 311 -12.80 23.29 -18.83
C SER A 311 -11.70 24.09 -19.53
N ASP A 312 -12.01 25.30 -19.96
CA ASP A 312 -11.00 26.15 -20.60
C ASP A 312 -9.84 26.47 -19.65
N GLU A 313 -10.11 26.55 -18.35
CA GLU A 313 -9.11 26.67 -17.27
C GLU A 313 -8.33 25.38 -17.00
N GLY A 314 -8.64 24.29 -17.72
CA GLY A 314 -7.95 23.01 -17.59
C GLY A 314 -8.49 22.13 -16.49
N LYS A 315 -9.59 22.51 -15.81
CA LYS A 315 -10.20 21.67 -14.77
C LYS A 315 -10.80 20.42 -15.39
N VAL A 316 -10.37 19.25 -14.90
CA VAL A 316 -10.87 17.95 -15.35
C VAL A 316 -12.11 17.58 -14.54
N VAL A 317 -13.29 17.82 -15.10
CA VAL A 317 -14.58 17.47 -14.49
C VAL A 317 -14.97 16.06 -14.89
N ARG A 318 -14.92 15.12 -13.94
CA ARG A 318 -15.25 13.72 -14.21
C ARG A 318 -16.69 13.40 -13.82
N PHE A 319 -17.33 12.57 -14.61
CA PHE A 319 -18.65 12.04 -14.31
C PHE A 319 -18.76 10.64 -14.88
N PHE A 320 -19.76 9.89 -14.44
CA PHE A 320 -20.01 8.58 -15.02
C PHE A 320 -21.50 8.30 -15.16
N LEU A 321 -21.79 7.40 -16.09
CA LEU A 321 -23.11 6.87 -16.34
C LEU A 321 -23.13 5.39 -15.99
N ILE A 322 -24.23 4.95 -15.37
CA ILE A 322 -24.46 3.55 -15.00
C ILE A 322 -25.97 3.27 -14.95
N ASN A 323 -26.37 2.02 -15.13
CA ASN A 323 -27.73 1.57 -14.81
C ASN A 323 -27.87 1.27 -13.31
N LYS A 324 -28.92 1.84 -12.67
CA LYS A 324 -29.23 1.58 -11.25
C LYS A 324 -29.72 0.15 -11.00
N ARG A 325 -30.22 -0.51 -12.04
CA ARG A 325 -30.66 -1.90 -12.03
C ARG A 325 -30.10 -2.61 -13.25
N GLU A 326 -29.61 -3.84 -13.05
CA GLU A 326 -28.90 -4.58 -14.09
C GLU A 326 -29.82 -5.25 -15.11
N ASP A 327 -31.11 -5.37 -14.78
CA ASP A 327 -32.14 -6.05 -15.57
C ASP A 327 -32.88 -5.15 -16.56
N ARG A 328 -32.69 -3.82 -16.50
CA ARG A 328 -33.41 -2.86 -17.34
C ARG A 328 -32.68 -1.54 -17.50
N ASP A 329 -33.00 -0.84 -18.58
CA ASP A 329 -32.56 0.53 -18.82
C ASP A 329 -33.05 1.43 -17.68
N SER A 330 -32.09 1.90 -16.87
CA SER A 330 -32.33 2.71 -15.68
C SER A 330 -31.15 3.65 -15.44
N PRO A 331 -30.80 4.48 -16.44
CA PRO A 331 -29.58 5.28 -16.41
C PRO A 331 -29.59 6.24 -15.23
N VAL A 332 -28.40 6.56 -14.75
CA VAL A 332 -28.15 7.67 -13.84
C VAL A 332 -26.81 8.32 -14.21
N ALA A 333 -26.82 9.64 -14.31
CA ALA A 333 -25.62 10.46 -14.44
C ALA A 333 -25.26 11.08 -13.09
N VAL A 334 -24.00 10.97 -12.70
CA VAL A 334 -23.46 11.49 -11.43
C VAL A 334 -22.02 11.96 -11.62
N PHE A 335 -21.59 12.93 -10.82
CA PHE A 335 -20.17 13.29 -10.76
C PHE A 335 -19.36 12.15 -10.13
N ASP A 336 -18.13 11.96 -10.62
CA ASP A 336 -17.17 10.99 -10.06
C ASP A 336 -16.48 11.54 -8.80
N ALA A 337 -17.30 11.99 -7.84
CA ALA A 337 -16.90 12.61 -6.58
C ALA A 337 -18.02 12.46 -5.53
N CYS A 338 -17.67 12.56 -4.24
CA CYS A 338 -18.64 12.71 -3.15
C CYS A 338 -18.37 13.86 -2.23
N SER A 339 -19.41 14.25 -1.50
CA SER A 339 -19.38 15.36 -0.54
C SER A 339 -18.47 15.11 0.67
N ILE A 340 -18.05 13.86 0.92
CA ILE A 340 -17.20 13.50 2.08
C ILE A 340 -15.75 13.28 1.66
N CYS A 341 -15.51 12.48 0.62
CA CYS A 341 -14.17 12.06 0.22
C CYS A 341 -13.58 12.84 -0.97
N GLY A 342 -14.35 13.75 -1.58
CA GLY A 342 -13.90 14.52 -2.73
C GLY A 342 -13.82 13.72 -4.03
N ASP A 343 -12.91 14.11 -4.92
CA ASP A 343 -12.74 13.60 -6.29
C ASP A 343 -11.81 12.38 -6.40
N VAL A 344 -11.76 11.52 -5.38
CA VAL A 344 -11.01 10.26 -5.48
C VAL A 344 -11.67 9.29 -6.46
N GLY A 345 -13.00 9.32 -6.53
CA GLY A 345 -13.80 8.58 -7.52
C GLY A 345 -14.27 7.19 -7.08
N TYR A 346 -14.92 6.51 -8.02
CA TYR A 346 -15.63 5.25 -7.81
C TYR A 346 -15.19 4.16 -8.79
N ILE A 347 -15.34 2.90 -8.37
CA ILE A 347 -15.22 1.72 -9.23
C ILE A 347 -16.47 0.85 -9.14
N LYS A 348 -16.75 0.08 -10.19
CA LYS A 348 -17.69 -1.04 -10.12
C LYS A 348 -16.92 -2.36 -10.15
N ARG A 349 -16.93 -3.13 -9.07
CA ARG A 349 -16.25 -4.44 -8.96
C ARG A 349 -17.24 -5.48 -8.44
N ASP A 350 -17.31 -6.63 -9.12
CA ASP A 350 -18.19 -7.74 -8.73
C ASP A 350 -19.67 -7.32 -8.55
N GLY A 351 -20.17 -6.42 -9.41
CA GLY A 351 -21.54 -5.88 -9.34
C GLY A 351 -21.74 -4.75 -8.33
N GLU A 352 -20.77 -4.50 -7.44
CA GLU A 352 -20.86 -3.47 -6.41
C GLU A 352 -20.17 -2.17 -6.85
N LEU A 353 -20.85 -1.03 -6.65
CA LEU A 353 -20.23 0.29 -6.78
C LEU A 353 -19.52 0.63 -5.47
N ILE A 354 -18.25 1.01 -5.52
CA ILE A 354 -17.41 1.21 -4.33
C ILE A 354 -16.74 2.58 -4.42
N CYS A 355 -16.82 3.38 -3.36
CA CYS A 355 -16.01 4.59 -3.21
C CYS A 355 -14.55 4.19 -2.91
N ILE A 356 -13.60 4.65 -3.72
CA ILE A 356 -12.19 4.25 -3.58
C ILE A 356 -11.58 4.75 -2.27
N SER A 357 -12.00 5.93 -1.80
CA SER A 357 -11.45 6.55 -0.58
C SER A 357 -11.95 5.88 0.70
N CYS A 358 -13.27 5.78 0.88
CA CYS A 358 -13.88 5.25 2.11
C CYS A 358 -14.07 3.71 2.07
N ASN A 359 -13.85 3.05 0.91
CA ASN A 359 -14.12 1.64 0.66
C ASN A 359 -15.55 1.18 1.04
N VAL A 360 -16.50 2.12 1.05
CA VAL A 360 -17.91 1.86 1.31
C VAL A 360 -18.57 1.37 0.03
N ARG A 361 -19.32 0.27 0.17
CA ARG A 361 -20.18 -0.27 -0.89
C ARG A 361 -21.44 0.59 -1.01
N ILE A 362 -21.68 1.09 -2.21
CA ILE A 362 -22.81 1.93 -2.54
C ILE A 362 -23.93 1.04 -3.05
N PHE A 363 -25.09 1.15 -2.43
CA PHE A 363 -26.30 0.48 -2.89
C PHE A 363 -26.73 1.07 -4.24
N LEU A 364 -26.52 0.36 -5.35
CA LEU A 364 -26.76 0.87 -6.71
C LEU A 364 -28.10 1.60 -6.92
N PRO A 365 -29.25 1.12 -6.38
CA PRO A 365 -30.51 1.85 -6.51
C PRO A 365 -30.58 3.22 -5.80
N SER A 366 -29.67 3.52 -4.86
CA SER A 366 -29.56 4.83 -4.22
C SER A 366 -28.74 5.84 -5.02
N VAL A 367 -28.00 5.41 -6.05
CA VAL A 367 -27.19 6.30 -6.89
C VAL A 367 -28.12 7.31 -7.58
N GLY A 368 -27.73 8.59 -7.54
CA GLY A 368 -28.58 9.71 -7.94
C GLY A 368 -29.35 10.37 -6.77
N LYS A 369 -29.20 9.85 -5.54
CA LYS A 369 -29.62 10.55 -4.32
C LYS A 369 -28.42 11.15 -3.60
N ALA A 370 -28.54 12.41 -3.18
CA ALA A 370 -27.51 13.10 -2.44
C ALA A 370 -27.32 12.51 -1.02
N GLY A 371 -26.09 12.65 -0.48
CA GLY A 371 -25.75 12.34 0.92
C GLY A 371 -24.75 11.20 1.10
N GLY A 372 -23.95 11.26 2.16
CA GLY A 372 -22.98 10.21 2.50
C GLY A 372 -21.84 10.04 1.48
N CYS A 373 -21.34 8.80 1.34
CA CYS A 373 -20.40 8.41 0.26
C CYS A 373 -21.13 8.15 -1.09
N ASN A 374 -22.41 8.52 -1.29
CA ASN A 374 -23.03 8.42 -2.62
C ASN A 374 -22.38 9.42 -3.61
N PRO A 375 -22.25 9.05 -4.90
CA PRO A 375 -21.82 9.99 -5.93
C PRO A 375 -22.74 11.21 -6.00
N ILE A 376 -22.18 12.40 -6.22
CA ILE A 376 -22.96 13.64 -6.28
C ILE A 376 -23.88 13.58 -7.51
N PRO A 377 -25.21 13.71 -7.33
CA PRO A 377 -26.16 13.60 -8.43
C PRO A 377 -26.01 14.75 -9.42
N MET A 378 -26.21 14.44 -10.71
CA MET A 378 -26.29 15.44 -11.77
C MET A 378 -27.74 15.63 -12.23
N LEU A 379 -28.06 16.82 -12.70
CA LEU A 379 -29.25 17.06 -13.51
C LEU A 379 -29.06 16.51 -14.94
N TYR A 380 -29.98 15.64 -15.37
CA TYR A 380 -30.00 15.08 -16.73
C TYR A 380 -31.44 14.76 -17.15
N LYS A 381 -31.67 14.63 -18.46
CA LYS A 381 -32.90 14.10 -19.05
C LYS A 381 -32.65 12.71 -19.63
N PHE A 382 -33.67 11.84 -19.57
CA PHE A 382 -33.66 10.56 -20.25
C PHE A 382 -34.89 10.44 -21.13
N GLU A 383 -34.71 10.66 -22.43
CA GLU A 383 -35.77 10.70 -23.44
C GLU A 383 -35.25 10.04 -24.73
N ASN A 384 -36.10 9.35 -25.48
CA ASN A 384 -35.73 8.71 -26.76
C ASN A 384 -34.47 7.82 -26.68
N ASP A 385 -34.34 7.03 -25.61
CA ASP A 385 -33.17 6.17 -25.35
C ASP A 385 -31.83 6.93 -25.22
N GLN A 386 -31.88 8.23 -24.93
CA GLN A 386 -30.70 9.07 -24.76
C GLN A 386 -30.65 9.71 -23.38
N VAL A 387 -29.46 9.71 -22.79
CA VAL A 387 -29.13 10.50 -21.59
C VAL A 387 -28.55 11.84 -22.05
N ILE A 388 -29.23 12.93 -21.72
CA ILE A 388 -28.89 14.29 -22.12
C ILE A 388 -28.50 15.09 -20.88
N ILE A 389 -27.28 15.58 -20.83
CA ILE A 389 -26.73 16.37 -19.72
C ILE A 389 -26.45 17.79 -20.23
N PRO A 390 -27.06 18.85 -19.67
CA PRO A 390 -26.79 20.21 -20.10
C PRO A 390 -25.38 20.64 -19.69
N PHE A 391 -24.71 21.42 -20.53
CA PHE A 391 -23.34 21.88 -20.27
C PHE A 391 -23.21 22.69 -18.98
N SER A 392 -24.23 23.48 -18.63
CA SER A 392 -24.29 24.22 -17.37
C SER A 392 -24.17 23.30 -16.14
N GLU A 393 -24.68 22.07 -16.23
CA GLU A 393 -24.56 21.11 -15.13
C GLU A 393 -23.11 20.67 -14.94
N ILE A 394 -22.40 20.37 -16.02
CA ILE A 394 -20.96 20.04 -15.96
C ILE A 394 -20.17 21.19 -15.33
N LEU A 395 -20.48 22.44 -15.67
CA LEU A 395 -19.82 23.62 -15.10
C LEU A 395 -20.08 23.75 -13.58
N ASN A 396 -21.29 23.44 -13.10
CA ASN A 396 -21.61 23.43 -11.67
C ASN A 396 -20.72 22.45 -10.88
N GLY A 397 -20.29 21.37 -11.54
CA GLY A 397 -19.44 20.34 -10.94
C GLY A 397 -17.96 20.69 -10.83
N ILE A 398 -17.48 21.79 -11.42
CA ILE A 398 -16.05 22.14 -11.48
C ILE A 398 -15.39 22.15 -10.10
N ASN A 399 -16.11 22.68 -9.10
CA ASN A 399 -15.58 22.85 -7.74
C ASN A 399 -15.39 21.53 -6.98
N PHE A 400 -15.94 20.41 -7.48
CA PHE A 400 -15.70 19.10 -6.90
C PHE A 400 -14.33 18.54 -7.29
N PHE A 401 -13.69 19.06 -8.35
CA PHE A 401 -12.49 18.47 -8.93
C PHE A 401 -11.24 19.35 -8.75
N THR A 402 -10.17 18.70 -8.35
CA THR A 402 -8.90 19.34 -8.05
C THR A 402 -7.93 19.32 -9.23
N LYS A 403 -7.98 18.26 -10.06
CA LYS A 403 -7.07 18.05 -11.19
C LYS A 403 -7.19 19.15 -12.25
N ILE A 404 -6.05 19.77 -12.59
CA ILE A 404 -5.90 20.77 -13.65
C ILE A 404 -4.89 20.26 -14.68
N VAL A 405 -5.17 20.41 -15.96
CA VAL A 405 -4.29 20.03 -17.08
C VAL A 405 -4.04 21.20 -18.03
N GLU A 406 -2.90 21.18 -18.72
CA GLU A 406 -2.63 22.12 -19.81
C GLU A 406 -3.58 21.82 -20.98
N LYS A 407 -4.29 22.84 -21.47
CA LYS A 407 -5.18 22.79 -22.63
C LYS A 407 -4.72 23.86 -23.63
N LYS A 408 -4.60 23.47 -24.90
CA LYS A 408 -4.41 24.42 -26.00
C LYS A 408 -5.69 25.23 -26.18
N VAL A 409 -5.55 26.55 -26.12
CA VAL A 409 -6.64 27.52 -26.24
C VAL A 409 -6.25 28.58 -27.27
N TYR A 410 -7.23 29.30 -27.81
CA TYR A 410 -6.99 30.30 -28.85
C TYR A 410 -7.59 31.64 -28.43
N ASP A 411 -6.89 32.72 -28.77
CA ASP A 411 -7.41 34.08 -28.61
C ASP A 411 -8.63 34.28 -29.53
N PRO A 412 -9.81 34.63 -29.00
CA PRO A 412 -11.04 34.73 -29.80
C PRO A 412 -11.02 35.89 -30.83
N ILE A 413 -10.06 36.81 -30.75
CA ILE A 413 -9.96 37.96 -31.66
C ILE A 413 -9.03 37.69 -32.84
N ASP A 414 -7.84 37.15 -32.58
CA ASP A 414 -6.80 36.96 -33.61
C ASP A 414 -6.40 35.49 -33.84
N ASN A 415 -7.02 34.55 -33.12
CA ASN A 415 -6.74 33.11 -33.16
C ASN A 415 -5.29 32.74 -32.81
N THR A 416 -4.58 33.56 -32.04
CA THR A 416 -3.26 33.21 -31.52
C THR A 416 -3.37 31.98 -30.61
N GLU A 417 -2.52 30.97 -30.85
CA GLU A 417 -2.45 29.76 -30.01
C GLU A 417 -1.79 30.06 -28.67
N LEU A 418 -2.45 29.66 -27.58
CA LEU A 418 -2.02 29.85 -26.21
C LEU A 418 -2.17 28.54 -25.41
N ILE A 419 -1.53 28.50 -24.24
CA ILE A 419 -1.75 27.46 -23.24
C ILE A 419 -2.49 28.11 -22.08
N ASN A 420 -3.64 27.56 -21.69
CA ASN A 420 -4.51 28.10 -20.65
C ASN A 420 -3.78 28.49 -19.34
N LEU A 421 -2.86 27.65 -18.85
CA LEU A 421 -2.10 27.91 -17.61
C LEU A 421 -0.97 28.94 -17.77
N LYS A 422 -0.63 29.33 -19.00
CA LYS A 422 0.47 30.25 -19.34
C LYS A 422 -0.02 31.51 -20.05
N ALA A 423 -1.33 31.64 -20.27
CA ALA A 423 -1.92 32.76 -20.96
C ALA A 423 -1.76 34.05 -20.14
N PRO A 424 -1.34 35.18 -20.76
CA PRO A 424 -1.11 36.43 -20.04
C PRO A 424 -2.36 37.01 -19.37
N ARG A 425 -3.53 36.85 -19.98
CA ARG A 425 -4.81 37.40 -19.54
C ARG A 425 -5.93 36.40 -19.81
N SER A 426 -6.96 36.40 -18.97
CA SER A 426 -8.18 35.62 -19.15
C SER A 426 -9.43 36.42 -18.77
N TYR A 427 -10.57 36.07 -19.37
CA TYR A 427 -11.88 36.68 -19.08
C TYR A 427 -12.97 35.61 -19.07
N MET A 428 -13.81 35.59 -18.04
CA MET A 428 -14.91 34.63 -17.91
C MET A 428 -16.21 35.22 -18.47
N TYR A 429 -16.82 34.55 -19.45
CA TYR A 429 -18.09 34.95 -20.04
C TYR A 429 -18.98 33.74 -20.33
N LYS A 430 -20.25 33.79 -19.90
CA LYS A 430 -21.24 32.68 -20.02
C LYS A 430 -20.69 31.31 -19.56
N GLY A 431 -19.90 31.29 -18.48
CA GLY A 431 -19.34 30.07 -17.91
C GLY A 431 -18.15 29.46 -18.65
N ARG A 432 -17.64 30.13 -19.70
CA ARG A 432 -16.38 29.78 -20.38
C ARG A 432 -15.31 30.81 -20.06
N THR A 433 -14.06 30.36 -20.02
CA THR A 433 -12.91 31.23 -19.78
C THR A 433 -12.13 31.41 -21.08
N TYR A 434 -12.09 32.65 -21.56
CA TYR A 434 -11.38 33.03 -22.78
C TYR A 434 -10.00 33.56 -22.42
N PHE A 435 -9.00 33.27 -23.25
CA PHE A 435 -7.60 33.62 -23.01
C PHE A 435 -7.10 34.55 -24.11
N PHE A 436 -6.25 35.52 -23.76
CA PHE A 436 -5.82 36.56 -24.68
C PHE A 436 -4.30 36.67 -24.72
N ALA A 437 -3.77 36.85 -25.93
CA ALA A 437 -2.33 36.96 -26.17
C ALA A 437 -1.79 38.32 -25.74
N ASN A 438 -2.62 39.36 -25.75
CA ASN A 438 -2.24 40.73 -25.44
C ASN A 438 -3.39 41.53 -24.79
N GLU A 439 -3.05 42.65 -24.15
CA GLU A 439 -4.00 43.52 -23.43
C GLU A 439 -5.03 44.18 -24.35
N LYS A 440 -4.65 44.50 -25.59
CA LYS A 440 -5.54 45.11 -26.58
C LYS A 440 -6.69 44.19 -26.96
N ASN A 441 -6.43 42.89 -27.13
CA ASN A 441 -7.45 41.89 -27.39
C ASN A 441 -8.34 41.68 -26.16
N TYR A 442 -7.75 41.62 -24.97
CA TYR A 442 -8.50 41.50 -23.72
C TYR A 442 -9.52 42.65 -23.54
N GLU A 443 -9.10 43.91 -23.67
CA GLU A 443 -10.01 45.05 -23.51
C GLU A 443 -11.08 45.08 -24.62
N LYS A 444 -10.70 44.79 -25.87
CA LYS A 444 -11.67 44.69 -26.98
C LYS A 444 -12.76 43.64 -26.75
N PHE A 445 -12.39 42.48 -26.21
CA PHE A 445 -13.33 41.42 -25.91
C PHE A 445 -14.23 41.79 -24.73
N LYS A 446 -13.66 42.40 -23.70
CA LYS A 446 -14.39 42.86 -22.52
C LYS A 446 -15.43 43.94 -22.83
N ASP A 447 -15.13 44.82 -23.79
CA ASP A 447 -16.04 45.90 -24.21
C ASP A 447 -17.29 45.37 -24.95
N ASP A 448 -17.14 44.34 -25.79
CA ASP A 448 -18.25 43.74 -26.55
C ASP A 448 -18.00 42.23 -26.80
N PRO A 449 -18.23 41.36 -25.81
CA PRO A 449 -17.96 39.92 -25.93
C PRO A 449 -18.83 39.24 -27.00
N GLU A 450 -20.07 39.70 -27.18
CA GLU A 450 -21.05 39.09 -28.10
C GLU A 450 -20.63 39.21 -29.57
N LYS A 451 -19.87 40.24 -29.91
CA LYS A 451 -19.34 40.43 -31.26
C LYS A 451 -18.35 39.35 -31.70
N TYR A 452 -17.60 38.78 -30.77
CA TYR A 452 -16.52 37.83 -31.05
C TYR A 452 -16.93 36.38 -30.75
N ILE A 453 -18.09 36.19 -30.15
CA ILE A 453 -18.67 34.88 -29.83
C ILE A 453 -19.96 34.80 -30.62
N GLY A 454 -19.98 34.09 -31.76
CA GLY A 454 -21.18 34.01 -32.60
C GLY A 454 -22.40 33.57 -31.78
N ALA A 455 -23.59 34.06 -32.14
CA ALA A 455 -24.82 33.90 -31.36
C ALA A 455 -25.20 32.44 -31.00
N ASN A 456 -24.58 31.45 -31.66
CA ASN A 456 -24.53 30.04 -31.28
C ASN A 456 -23.18 29.36 -31.62
N GLU A 457 -22.13 30.11 -31.91
CA GLU A 457 -20.83 29.54 -32.27
C GLU A 457 -19.94 29.43 -31.03
N SER A 458 -20.10 28.32 -30.33
CA SER A 458 -18.95 27.70 -29.68
C SER A 458 -17.91 27.46 -30.78
N SER A 459 -16.77 28.13 -30.66
CA SER A 459 -15.63 28.09 -31.57
C SER A 459 -15.49 26.73 -32.28
N LYS A 460 -15.55 26.72 -33.61
CA LYS A 460 -15.20 25.60 -34.51
C LYS A 460 -14.42 24.51 -33.78
N PHE A 461 -15.10 23.43 -33.41
CA PHE A 461 -14.51 22.25 -32.80
C PHE A 461 -13.47 21.64 -33.76
N ARG A 462 -12.21 22.05 -33.64
CA ARG A 462 -11.08 21.25 -34.13
C ARG A 462 -10.69 20.36 -32.97
N ILE A 463 -10.71 19.06 -33.22
CA ILE A 463 -10.09 18.02 -32.40
C ILE A 463 -8.75 18.56 -31.87
N HIS A 464 -8.73 19.02 -30.61
CA HIS A 464 -7.54 19.55 -29.99
C HIS A 464 -6.85 18.37 -29.32
N ASN A 465 -5.78 17.91 -29.97
CA ASN A 465 -4.86 16.96 -29.37
C ASN A 465 -4.38 17.55 -28.03
N LEU A 466 -4.71 16.86 -26.94
CA LEU A 466 -4.05 17.04 -25.66
C LEU A 466 -2.54 16.98 -25.90
N LEU A 467 -1.80 17.99 -25.45
CA LEU A 467 -0.35 17.91 -25.36
C LEU A 467 -0.04 16.87 -24.27
N GLY A 468 0.05 15.59 -24.65
CA GLY A 468 0.29 14.53 -23.67
C GLY A 468 0.05 13.08 -24.10
N ASN A 469 -0.40 12.78 -25.32
CA ASN A 469 -0.48 11.38 -25.79
C ASN A 469 0.91 10.86 -26.17
N ASN A 470 1.70 10.52 -25.15
CA ASN A 470 2.80 9.55 -25.20
C ASN A 470 2.63 8.52 -24.07
N TYR A 471 1.43 7.98 -23.92
CA TYR A 471 1.18 6.77 -23.13
C TYR A 471 0.40 5.77 -23.99
N ALA A 472 1.07 5.30 -25.03
CA ALA A 472 0.73 4.06 -25.71
C ALA A 472 2.00 3.21 -25.78
N SER A 473 2.19 2.39 -24.75
CA SER A 473 2.83 1.07 -24.80
C SER A 473 2.53 0.32 -23.50
#